data_AF-A0A967SDW8-F1
#
_entry.id   AF-A0A967SDW8-F1
#
_cell.length_a   1.000
_cell.length_b   1.000
_cell.length_c   1.000
_cell.angle_alpha   90.00
_cell.angle_beta   90.00
_cell.angle_gamma   90.00
#
_symmetry.space_group_name_H-M   'P 1'
#
loop_
_entity.id
_entity.type
_entity.pdbx_description
1 polymer ?
#
loop_
_entity_poly.entity_id
_entity_poly.type
_entity_poly.pdbx_seq_one_letter_code
_entity_poly.pdbx_strand_id
1 'polypeptide(L)'
;MNVACPQCAAVYRIDPGKVPDDGATARCASCGTAFRVDGGTDTAPGEIAVGARPRPMGRGPEQGPPADRRSAGAGQATGGGSVGGGTGEGSAETDGGGDRPVFGPQDPGTRARRLARALVSDIKVYNRERWRASLEAGTLRGDFRDEILKSWEEYVEQVGEEMAKKTPYFRDALNDMLAEGRRVF
;
A
#
# COMPACT_ATOMS: atom_id res chain seq x y z
N MET A 1 13.71 10.19 7.64
CA MET A 1 13.94 8.73 7.46
C MET A 1 12.98 8.15 6.42
N ASN A 2 13.35 7.06 5.74
CA ASN A 2 12.46 6.36 4.83
C ASN A 2 11.93 5.11 5.51
N VAL A 3 10.62 4.85 5.39
CA VAL A 3 9.99 3.65 5.95
C VAL A 3 9.15 2.96 4.87
N ALA A 4 9.26 1.64 4.77
CA ALA A 4 8.50 0.84 3.82
C ALA A 4 7.29 0.20 4.48
N CYS A 5 6.15 0.20 3.79
CA CYS A 5 4.96 -0.50 4.26
C CYS A 5 5.19 -2.02 4.24
N PRO A 6 4.97 -2.75 5.35
CA PRO A 6 5.20 -4.20 5.43
C PRO A 6 4.18 -5.03 4.63
N GLN A 7 3.20 -4.38 4.00
CA GLN A 7 2.08 -5.03 3.33
C GLN A 7 2.06 -4.84 1.82
N CYS A 8 2.64 -3.76 1.31
CA CYS A 8 2.67 -3.47 -0.12
C CYS A 8 3.99 -2.84 -0.59
N ALA A 9 5.01 -2.78 0.28
CA ALA A 9 6.35 -2.24 0.01
C ALA A 9 6.43 -0.77 -0.43
N ALA A 10 5.32 -0.01 -0.37
CA ALA A 10 5.35 1.42 -0.66
C ALA A 10 6.28 2.16 0.30
N VAL A 11 7.15 3.04 -0.22
CA VAL A 11 8.17 3.78 0.53
C VAL A 11 7.69 5.19 0.85
N TYR A 12 7.75 5.58 2.12
CA TYR A 12 7.33 6.89 2.61
C TYR A 12 8.50 7.64 3.24
N ARG A 13 8.59 8.94 2.99
CA ARG A 13 9.53 9.84 3.67
C ARG A 13 8.87 10.40 4.92
N ILE A 14 9.42 10.06 6.07
CA ILE A 14 8.95 10.51 7.38
C ILE A 14 10.00 11.45 7.96
N ASP A 15 9.54 12.59 8.47
CA ASP A 15 10.40 13.53 9.20
C ASP A 15 10.68 12.95 10.60
N PRO A 16 11.94 12.65 10.96
CA PRO A 16 12.27 12.10 12.28
C PRO A 16 11.86 13.04 13.42
N GLY A 17 11.84 14.37 13.21
CA GLY A 17 11.39 15.32 14.23
C GLY A 17 9.88 15.26 14.53
N LYS A 18 9.11 14.51 13.74
CA LYS A 18 7.66 14.30 13.92
C LYS A 18 7.32 12.93 14.48
N VAL A 19 8.30 12.04 14.64
CA VAL A 19 8.09 10.72 15.25
C VAL A 19 8.55 10.82 16.70
N PRO A 20 7.66 10.60 17.67
CA PRO A 20 8.06 10.61 19.07
C PRO A 20 8.91 9.36 19.40
N ASP A 21 9.68 9.42 20.47
CA ASP A 21 10.64 8.37 20.84
C ASP A 21 9.98 7.00 21.09
N ASP A 22 8.71 6.97 21.50
CA ASP A 22 7.88 5.77 21.70
C ASP A 22 7.35 5.16 20.37
N GLY A 23 7.65 5.82 19.26
CA GLY A 23 7.24 5.49 17.90
C GLY A 23 5.87 6.04 17.54
N ALA A 24 5.62 6.18 16.23
CA ALA A 24 4.34 6.63 15.69
C ALA A 24 3.60 5.50 14.97
N THR A 25 2.27 5.52 15.02
CA THR A 25 1.44 4.69 14.13
C THR A 25 1.23 5.43 12.81
N ALA A 26 1.69 4.84 11.71
CA ALA A 26 1.50 5.37 10.36
C ALA A 26 0.47 4.53 9.58
N ARG A 27 -0.35 5.18 8.75
CA ARG A 27 -1.29 4.48 7.85
C ARG A 27 -0.80 4.57 6.41
N CYS A 28 -0.68 3.43 5.75
CA CYS A 28 -0.31 3.36 4.34
C CYS A 28 -1.42 3.94 3.46
N ALA A 29 -1.10 4.94 2.64
CA ALA A 29 -2.06 5.51 1.68
C ALA A 29 -2.38 4.57 0.50
N SER A 30 -1.51 3.58 0.23
CA SER A 30 -1.67 2.66 -0.90
C SER A 30 -2.58 1.46 -0.57
N CYS A 31 -2.39 0.84 0.60
CA CYS A 31 -3.17 -0.35 1.00
C CYS A 31 -3.96 -0.18 2.31
N GLY A 32 -3.90 0.99 2.95
CA GLY A 32 -4.68 1.30 4.15
C GLY A 32 -4.16 0.68 5.46
N THR A 33 -3.15 -0.17 5.42
CA THR A 33 -2.57 -0.85 6.59
C THR A 33 -1.95 0.16 7.56
N ALA A 34 -2.28 0.06 8.86
CA ALA A 34 -1.59 0.75 9.93
C ALA A 34 -0.34 -0.06 10.39
N PHE A 35 0.81 0.60 10.50
CA PHE A 35 2.07 -0.01 10.93
C PHE A 35 2.84 0.94 11.87
N ARG A 36 3.73 0.38 12.71
CA ARG A 36 4.55 1.15 13.64
C ARG A 36 5.80 1.69 12.97
N VAL A 37 6.16 2.93 13.27
CA VAL A 37 7.41 3.59 12.88
C VAL A 37 8.17 3.90 14.15
N ASP A 38 9.33 3.31 14.33
CA ASP A 38 10.17 3.58 15.50
C ASP A 38 10.86 4.94 15.33
N GLY A 39 10.78 5.79 16.36
CA GLY A 39 11.35 7.15 16.36
C GLY A 39 12.84 7.21 16.62
N GLY A 40 13.56 6.09 16.39
CA GLY A 40 14.89 5.82 16.92
C GLY A 40 15.82 7.03 16.95
N THR A 41 16.14 7.51 18.15
CA THR A 41 17.39 8.20 18.43
C THR A 41 18.52 7.18 18.25
N ASP A 42 19.40 7.43 17.30
CA ASP A 42 20.65 6.70 17.11
C ASP A 42 21.40 6.65 18.46
N THR A 43 21.31 5.51 19.16
CA THR A 43 22.21 5.18 20.27
C THR A 43 23.25 4.22 19.70
N ALA A 44 24.33 4.77 19.17
CA ALA A 44 25.62 4.10 19.21
C ALA A 44 26.24 4.38 20.60
N PRO A 45 26.84 3.39 21.27
CA PRO A 45 28.27 3.16 21.01
C PRO A 45 28.69 1.67 21.07
N GLY A 46 29.53 1.28 20.11
CA GLY A 46 30.22 -0.01 20.07
C GLY A 46 31.55 0.15 19.33
N GLU A 47 32.54 0.61 20.07
CA GLU A 47 33.92 0.90 19.68
C GLU A 47 34.64 -0.39 19.23
N ILE A 48 35.12 -0.44 17.97
CA ILE A 48 36.20 -1.36 17.56
C ILE A 48 37.23 -0.53 16.79
N ALA A 49 38.49 -0.79 17.15
CA ALA A 49 39.66 0.06 17.01
C ALA A 49 40.10 0.49 15.59
N VAL A 50 40.76 1.65 15.58
CA VAL A 50 41.43 2.31 14.45
C VAL A 50 42.59 1.47 13.89
N GLY A 51 42.60 1.26 12.57
CA GLY A 51 43.74 0.69 11.85
C GLY A 51 43.81 1.10 10.37
N ALA A 52 44.75 2.01 10.07
CA ALA A 52 45.39 2.31 8.78
C ALA A 52 44.60 2.99 7.62
N ARG A 53 45.19 4.09 7.13
CA ARG A 53 44.81 4.88 5.94
C ARG A 53 45.49 4.34 4.67
N PRO A 54 44.88 4.54 3.48
CA PRO A 54 45.60 5.27 2.44
C PRO A 54 44.77 6.41 1.82
N ARG A 55 45.50 7.37 1.22
CA ARG A 55 45.00 8.63 0.64
C ARG A 55 44.47 8.38 -0.78
N PRO A 56 43.36 9.02 -1.20
CA PRO A 56 43.16 9.36 -2.60
C PRO A 56 43.53 10.82 -2.84
N MET A 57 44.55 11.05 -3.67
CA MET A 57 44.73 12.32 -4.38
C MET A 57 43.84 12.31 -5.63
N GLY A 58 43.14 13.42 -5.88
CA GLY A 58 42.41 13.61 -7.12
C GLY A 58 41.60 14.91 -7.10
N ARG A 59 42.21 15.99 -7.58
CA ARG A 59 41.71 17.37 -7.63
C ARG A 59 40.98 17.59 -8.96
N GLY A 60 39.84 18.27 -8.93
CA GLY A 60 39.17 18.85 -10.11
C GLY A 60 38.40 20.12 -9.70
N PRO A 61 38.57 21.28 -10.36
CA PRO A 61 38.16 22.57 -9.81
C PRO A 61 36.84 23.12 -10.36
N GLU A 62 36.27 24.02 -9.54
CA GLU A 62 35.48 25.23 -9.83
C GLU A 62 34.31 25.16 -10.80
N GLN A 63 33.10 25.43 -10.26
CA GLN A 63 32.23 26.50 -10.77
C GLN A 63 31.47 27.20 -9.63
N GLY A 64 31.54 28.52 -9.63
CA GLY A 64 30.56 29.46 -9.06
C GLY A 64 30.70 30.79 -9.84
N PRO A 65 29.93 31.86 -9.58
CA PRO A 65 28.72 32.06 -8.75
C PRO A 65 27.62 32.79 -9.60
N PRO A 66 26.66 33.62 -9.10
CA PRO A 66 26.14 33.86 -7.74
C PRO A 66 24.59 33.78 -7.62
N ALA A 67 24.15 33.93 -6.37
CA ALA A 67 22.78 34.12 -5.93
C ALA A 67 22.24 35.52 -6.27
N ASP A 68 20.92 35.60 -6.48
CA ASP A 68 20.16 36.82 -6.20
C ASP A 68 18.99 36.54 -5.25
N ARG A 69 18.95 37.36 -4.21
CA ARG A 69 17.93 37.41 -3.15
C ARG A 69 16.79 38.34 -3.56
N ARG A 70 15.60 38.04 -3.05
CA ARG A 70 14.59 38.91 -2.41
C ARG A 70 13.19 38.43 -2.79
N SER A 71 12.13 38.55 -2.00
CA SER A 71 11.88 38.74 -0.56
C SER A 71 10.35 38.70 -0.42
N ALA A 72 9.87 38.13 0.68
CA ALA A 72 8.71 38.55 1.48
C ALA A 72 7.29 38.65 0.87
N GLY A 73 6.37 37.96 1.56
CA GLY A 73 4.93 38.21 1.66
C GLY A 73 4.30 37.02 2.41
N ALA A 74 4.32 36.95 3.75
CA ALA A 74 3.46 37.65 4.71
C ALA A 74 1.94 37.46 4.43
N GLY A 75 1.28 36.70 5.31
CA GLY A 75 -0.16 36.45 5.36
C GLY A 75 -0.47 35.11 6.05
N GLN A 76 -0.18 34.98 7.35
CA GLN A 76 -1.11 35.11 8.47
C GLN A 76 -2.28 34.10 8.48
N ALA A 77 -2.32 33.38 9.60
CA ALA A 77 -3.34 32.47 10.07
C ALA A 77 -4.68 33.16 10.35
N THR A 78 -5.76 32.38 10.39
CA THR A 78 -6.87 32.44 11.36
C THR A 78 -7.79 31.25 11.05
N GLY A 79 -7.99 30.33 12.00
CA GLY A 79 -9.24 30.21 12.77
C GLY A 79 -10.11 29.11 12.14
N GLY A 80 -10.71 28.15 12.82
CA GLY A 80 -11.13 28.05 14.21
C GLY A 80 -12.56 27.48 14.20
N GLY A 81 -12.79 26.40 14.96
CA GLY A 81 -14.13 25.86 15.25
C GLY A 81 -14.73 24.94 14.18
N SER A 82 -15.56 23.96 14.48
CA SER A 82 -16.19 23.62 15.75
C SER A 82 -16.68 22.17 15.69
N VAL A 83 -16.70 21.56 16.87
CA VAL A 83 -17.48 20.38 17.22
C VAL A 83 -18.95 20.55 16.85
N GLY A 84 -19.59 19.45 16.45
CA GLY A 84 -21.03 19.34 16.24
C GLY A 84 -21.45 17.88 16.23
N GLY A 85 -21.81 17.36 17.40
CA GLY A 85 -22.55 16.10 17.52
C GLY A 85 -24.02 16.31 17.19
N GLY A 86 -24.64 15.29 16.61
CA GLY A 86 -26.07 15.21 16.37
C GLY A 86 -26.50 13.75 16.27
N THR A 87 -27.25 13.31 17.26
CA THR A 87 -27.90 11.99 17.43
C THR A 87 -29.27 11.92 16.73
N GLY A 88 -29.70 10.70 16.39
CA GLY A 88 -31.08 10.30 16.03
C GLY A 88 -31.16 9.59 14.66
N GLU A 89 -31.11 8.25 14.60
CA GLU A 89 -32.26 7.29 14.61
C GLU A 89 -33.25 7.48 13.44
N GLY A 90 -33.53 6.51 12.54
CA GLY A 90 -33.00 5.16 12.35
C GLY A 90 -33.71 4.43 11.18
N SER A 91 -33.30 3.16 10.96
CA SER A 91 -33.82 2.12 10.03
C SER A 91 -33.17 2.11 8.63
N ALA A 92 -32.58 1.03 8.10
CA ALA A 92 -32.53 -0.37 8.51
C ALA A 92 -31.29 -1.07 7.92
N GLU A 93 -30.78 -2.05 8.68
CA GLU A 93 -30.09 -3.27 8.22
C GLU A 93 -28.77 -3.14 7.46
N THR A 94 -27.65 -3.33 8.16
CA THR A 94 -26.68 -4.40 7.85
C THR A 94 -25.68 -4.54 9.00
N ASP A 95 -25.50 -5.79 9.42
CA ASP A 95 -24.54 -6.23 10.42
C ASP A 95 -23.12 -5.84 9.98
N GLY A 96 -22.63 -4.73 10.54
CA GLY A 96 -21.36 -4.09 10.16
C GLY A 96 -20.57 -3.79 11.41
N GLY A 97 -20.20 -4.84 12.15
CA GLY A 97 -19.21 -4.74 13.21
C GLY A 97 -17.97 -4.03 12.67
N GLY A 98 -17.67 -2.86 13.23
CA GLY A 98 -16.45 -2.11 12.95
C GLY A 98 -15.25 -2.98 13.30
N ASP A 99 -14.65 -3.59 12.28
CA ASP A 99 -13.49 -4.46 12.40
C ASP A 99 -12.27 -3.59 12.76
N ARG A 100 -12.05 -3.43 14.07
CA ARG A 100 -10.75 -3.07 14.60
C ARG A 100 -9.80 -4.19 14.15
N PRO A 101 -8.66 -3.92 13.50
CA PRO A 101 -7.77 -4.99 13.06
C PRO A 101 -7.26 -5.75 14.29
N VAL A 102 -7.81 -6.93 14.51
CA VAL A 102 -7.34 -7.89 15.51
C VAL A 102 -6.02 -8.44 14.97
N PHE A 103 -4.91 -8.06 15.59
CA PHE A 103 -3.61 -8.70 15.38
C PHE A 103 -3.66 -10.12 15.98
N GLY A 104 -4.28 -11.03 15.25
CA GLY A 104 -4.25 -12.47 15.47
C GLY A 104 -3.71 -13.20 14.23
N PRO A 105 -3.50 -14.53 14.30
CA PRO A 105 -3.17 -15.34 13.13
C PRO A 105 -4.19 -15.05 12.03
N GLN A 106 -3.74 -14.54 10.88
CA GLN A 106 -4.67 -14.22 9.80
C GLN A 106 -5.39 -15.49 9.38
N ASP A 107 -6.72 -15.46 9.39
CA ASP A 107 -7.54 -16.55 8.88
C ASP A 107 -7.09 -16.88 7.44
N PRO A 108 -6.81 -18.16 7.13
CA PRO A 108 -6.31 -18.55 5.81
C PRO A 108 -7.25 -18.13 4.68
N GLY A 109 -8.56 -18.06 4.93
CA GLY A 109 -9.53 -17.57 3.96
C GLY A 109 -9.40 -16.07 3.69
N THR A 110 -9.10 -15.27 4.72
CA THR A 110 -8.83 -13.82 4.55
C THR A 110 -7.57 -13.59 3.74
N ARG A 111 -6.51 -14.36 4.01
CA ARG A 111 -5.27 -14.33 3.22
C ARG A 111 -5.54 -14.71 1.76
N ALA A 112 -6.27 -15.80 1.52
CA ALA A 112 -6.62 -16.28 0.19
C ALA A 112 -7.44 -15.25 -0.60
N ARG A 113 -8.47 -14.66 0.03
CA ARG A 113 -9.28 -13.60 -0.60
C ARG A 113 -8.44 -12.39 -0.99
N ARG A 114 -7.49 -12.00 -0.15
CA ARG A 114 -6.60 -10.87 -0.45
C ARG A 114 -5.65 -11.21 -1.61
N LEU A 115 -5.08 -12.41 -1.62
CA LEU A 115 -4.19 -12.85 -2.70
C LEU A 115 -4.93 -12.87 -4.05
N ALA A 116 -6.13 -13.45 -4.09
CA ALA A 116 -6.97 -13.46 -5.29
C ALA A 116 -7.18 -12.05 -5.85
N ARG A 117 -7.54 -11.08 -4.98
CA ARG A 117 -7.72 -9.68 -5.38
C ARG A 117 -6.43 -9.03 -5.88
N ALA A 118 -5.29 -9.34 -5.27
CA ALA A 118 -4.00 -8.83 -5.72
C ALA A 118 -3.66 -9.34 -7.13
N LEU A 119 -3.78 -10.64 -7.37
CA LEU A 119 -3.49 -11.27 -8.66
C LEU A 119 -4.43 -10.75 -9.77
N VAL A 120 -5.73 -10.66 -9.51
CA VAL A 120 -6.67 -10.14 -10.52
C VAL A 120 -6.45 -8.66 -10.79
N SER A 121 -6.11 -7.86 -9.77
CA SER A 121 -5.74 -6.46 -9.95
C SER A 121 -4.49 -6.32 -10.85
N ASP A 122 -3.54 -7.24 -10.72
CA ASP A 122 -2.34 -7.28 -11.54
C ASP A 122 -2.67 -7.49 -13.03
N ILE A 123 -3.54 -8.46 -13.33
CA ILE A 123 -4.07 -8.70 -14.68
C ILE A 123 -4.65 -7.40 -15.27
N LYS A 124 -5.48 -6.68 -14.50
CA LYS A 124 -6.12 -5.43 -14.96
C LYS A 124 -5.10 -4.32 -15.19
N VAL A 125 -4.15 -4.14 -14.29
CA VAL A 125 -3.16 -3.05 -14.34
C VAL A 125 -2.25 -3.20 -15.55
N TYR A 126 -1.76 -4.41 -15.82
CA TYR A 126 -0.88 -4.66 -16.96
C TYR A 126 -1.59 -4.69 -18.32
N ASN A 127 -2.90 -4.95 -18.33
CA ASN A 127 -3.67 -5.07 -19.56
C ASN A 127 -4.76 -3.99 -19.67
N ARG A 128 -4.56 -2.77 -19.14
CA ARG A 128 -5.62 -1.74 -19.05
C ARG A 128 -6.34 -1.45 -20.37
N GLU A 129 -5.58 -1.34 -21.46
CA GLU A 129 -6.13 -1.03 -22.79
C GLU A 129 -6.94 -2.21 -23.33
N ARG A 130 -6.36 -3.41 -23.28
CA ARG A 130 -7.04 -4.65 -23.68
C ARG A 130 -8.28 -4.91 -22.83
N TRP A 131 -8.21 -4.67 -21.53
CA TRP A 131 -9.32 -4.83 -20.59
C TRP A 131 -10.49 -3.94 -20.96
N ARG A 132 -10.25 -2.65 -21.28
CA ARG A 132 -11.31 -1.74 -21.74
C ARG A 132 -11.97 -2.25 -23.03
N ALA A 133 -11.18 -2.65 -24.02
CA ALA A 133 -11.70 -3.17 -25.27
C ALA A 133 -12.54 -4.45 -25.05
N SER A 134 -12.05 -5.39 -24.25
CA SER A 134 -12.78 -6.63 -23.93
C SER A 134 -14.02 -6.40 -23.06
N LEU A 135 -14.03 -5.36 -22.22
CA LEU A 135 -15.18 -4.97 -21.39
C LEU A 135 -16.32 -4.42 -22.27
N GLU A 136 -15.97 -3.60 -23.27
CA GLU A 136 -16.92 -3.06 -24.25
C GLU A 136 -17.43 -4.14 -25.20
N ALA A 137 -16.55 -5.02 -25.68
CA ALA A 137 -16.90 -6.13 -26.56
C ALA A 137 -17.62 -7.29 -25.86
N GLY A 138 -17.58 -7.35 -24.52
CA GLY A 138 -18.15 -8.46 -23.74
C GLY A 138 -17.35 -9.76 -23.85
N THR A 139 -16.10 -9.71 -24.33
CA THR A 139 -15.23 -10.86 -24.62
C THR A 139 -14.23 -11.17 -23.50
N LEU A 140 -14.39 -10.57 -22.31
CA LEU A 140 -13.50 -10.73 -21.15
C LEU A 140 -13.06 -12.18 -20.88
N ARG A 141 -13.99 -13.15 -20.95
CA ARG A 141 -13.68 -14.57 -20.71
C ARG A 141 -12.68 -15.15 -21.69
N GLY A 142 -12.76 -14.75 -22.96
CA GLY A 142 -11.87 -15.23 -24.02
C GLY A 142 -10.53 -14.51 -23.98
N ASP A 143 -10.58 -13.19 -23.95
CA ASP A 143 -9.40 -12.33 -24.12
C ASP A 143 -8.44 -12.35 -22.92
N PHE A 144 -8.92 -12.80 -21.76
CA PHE A 144 -8.13 -12.93 -20.53
C PHE A 144 -7.96 -14.37 -20.06
N ARG A 145 -8.37 -15.35 -20.86
CA ARG A 145 -8.36 -16.76 -20.47
C ARG A 145 -6.98 -17.21 -19.98
N ASP A 146 -5.94 -16.86 -20.73
CA ASP A 146 -4.60 -17.36 -20.46
C ASP A 146 -3.98 -16.67 -19.24
N GLU A 147 -4.20 -15.37 -19.05
CA GLU A 147 -3.77 -14.65 -17.85
C GLU A 147 -4.52 -15.10 -16.59
N ILE A 148 -5.82 -15.41 -16.73
CA ILE A 148 -6.63 -15.96 -15.66
C ILE A 148 -6.12 -17.35 -15.26
N LEU A 149 -5.83 -18.23 -16.23
CA LEU A 149 -5.27 -19.56 -15.96
C LEU A 149 -3.92 -19.48 -15.26
N LYS A 150 -3.01 -18.64 -15.76
CA LYS A 150 -1.70 -18.44 -15.13
C LYS A 150 -1.83 -17.91 -13.70
N SER A 151 -2.70 -16.93 -13.48
CA SER A 151 -2.94 -16.37 -12.15
C SER A 151 -3.66 -17.34 -11.22
N TRP A 152 -4.47 -18.26 -11.77
CA TRP A 152 -5.10 -19.33 -11.01
C TRP A 152 -4.08 -20.38 -10.53
N GLU A 153 -3.14 -20.76 -11.37
CA GLU A 153 -2.05 -21.67 -11.00
C GLU A 153 -1.21 -21.08 -9.86
N GLU A 154 -0.81 -19.81 -9.99
CA GLU A 154 -0.10 -19.07 -8.93
C GLU A 154 -0.91 -19.00 -7.63
N TYR A 155 -2.22 -18.75 -7.74
CA TYR A 155 -3.11 -18.73 -6.59
C TYR A 155 -3.13 -20.10 -5.88
N VAL A 156 -3.31 -21.19 -6.62
CA VAL A 156 -3.31 -22.56 -6.10
C VAL A 156 -1.98 -22.91 -5.45
N GLU A 157 -0.85 -22.52 -6.04
CA GLU A 157 0.48 -22.78 -5.48
C GLU A 157 0.65 -22.11 -4.10
N GLN A 158 0.12 -20.90 -3.93
CA GLN A 158 0.27 -20.15 -2.68
C GLN A 158 -0.76 -20.49 -1.59
N VAL A 159 -2.02 -20.79 -1.96
CA VAL A 159 -3.09 -21.09 -0.97
C VAL A 159 -3.35 -22.59 -0.77
N GLY A 160 -2.86 -23.43 -1.68
CA GLY A 160 -3.14 -24.85 -1.72
C GLY A 160 -4.44 -25.19 -2.48
N GLU A 161 -4.42 -26.35 -3.12
CA GLU A 161 -5.50 -26.84 -3.99
C GLU A 161 -6.85 -27.00 -3.27
N GLU A 162 -6.83 -27.46 -2.02
CA GLU A 162 -8.01 -27.58 -1.16
C GLU A 162 -8.72 -26.24 -0.97
N MET A 163 -7.96 -25.18 -0.63
CA MET A 163 -8.54 -23.85 -0.43
C MET A 163 -9.05 -23.25 -1.74
N ALA A 164 -8.27 -23.40 -2.80
CA ALA A 164 -8.62 -22.86 -4.10
C ALA A 164 -9.92 -23.48 -4.65
N LYS A 165 -10.08 -24.80 -4.55
CA LYS A 165 -11.28 -25.50 -5.05
C LYS A 165 -12.50 -25.32 -4.15
N LYS A 166 -12.32 -25.20 -2.83
CA LYS A 166 -13.44 -25.10 -1.86
C LYS A 166 -14.01 -23.68 -1.75
N THR A 167 -13.28 -22.65 -2.18
CA THR A 167 -13.68 -21.26 -1.96
C THR A 167 -13.91 -20.50 -3.27
N PRO A 168 -14.90 -19.60 -3.35
CA PRO A 168 -15.17 -18.83 -4.56
C PRO A 168 -14.28 -17.58 -4.72
N TYR A 169 -13.30 -17.37 -3.84
CA TYR A 169 -12.59 -16.09 -3.70
C TYR A 169 -11.93 -15.59 -4.98
N PHE A 170 -11.35 -16.49 -5.78
CA PHE A 170 -10.73 -16.11 -7.05
C PHE A 170 -11.77 -15.70 -8.10
N ARG A 171 -12.86 -16.47 -8.23
CA ARG A 171 -13.96 -16.15 -9.14
C ARG A 171 -14.64 -14.84 -8.75
N ASP A 172 -14.85 -14.62 -7.45
CA ASP A 172 -15.44 -13.39 -6.95
C ASP A 172 -14.54 -12.20 -7.25
N ALA A 173 -13.21 -12.34 -7.08
CA ALA A 173 -12.25 -11.30 -7.47
C ALA A 173 -12.27 -11.00 -8.97
N LEU A 174 -12.40 -12.00 -9.85
CA LEU A 174 -12.55 -11.80 -11.31
C LEU A 174 -13.79 -10.97 -11.62
N ASN A 175 -14.93 -11.32 -11.02
CA ASN A 175 -16.19 -10.60 -11.20
C ASN A 175 -16.10 -9.16 -10.66
N ASP A 176 -15.54 -8.96 -9.47
CA ASP A 176 -15.41 -7.65 -8.85
C ASP A 176 -14.49 -6.71 -9.64
N MET A 177 -13.33 -7.21 -10.09
CA MET A 177 -12.27 -6.36 -10.64
C MET A 177 -12.25 -6.27 -12.16
N LEU A 178 -12.44 -7.39 -12.87
CA LEU A 178 -12.45 -7.42 -14.34
C LEU A 178 -13.83 -7.12 -14.90
N ALA A 179 -14.89 -7.61 -14.26
CA ALA A 179 -16.26 -7.40 -14.73
C ALA A 179 -17.00 -6.24 -14.05
N GLU A 180 -16.31 -5.46 -13.21
CA GLU A 180 -16.84 -4.30 -12.46
C GLU A 180 -18.05 -4.67 -11.57
N GLY A 181 -17.97 -5.83 -10.92
CA GLY A 181 -19.01 -6.35 -10.03
C GLY A 181 -20.09 -7.19 -10.75
N ARG A 182 -20.03 -7.32 -12.07
CA ARG A 182 -20.95 -8.19 -12.83
C ARG A 182 -20.52 -9.65 -12.71
N ARG A 183 -21.49 -10.57 -12.59
CA ARG A 183 -21.25 -12.02 -12.59
C ARG A 183 -21.03 -12.53 -14.01
N VAL A 184 -19.84 -12.26 -14.54
CA VAL A 184 -19.43 -12.67 -15.88
C VAL A 184 -18.66 -13.97 -15.84
N PHE A 185 -17.95 -14.33 -14.76
CA PHE A 185 -17.14 -15.53 -14.62
C PHE A 185 -17.82 -16.59 -13.74
#